data_AF-A0A8B5WL97-F1
#
_entry.id   AF-A0A8B5WL97-F1
#
_cell.length_a   1.000
_cell.length_b   1.000
_cell.length_c   1.000
_cell.angle_alpha   90.00
_cell.angle_beta   90.00
_cell.angle_gamma   90.00
#
_symmetry.space_group_name_H-M   'P 1'
#
loop_
_entity.id
_entity.type
_entity.pdbx_description
1 polymer ?
#
loop_
_entity_poly.entity_id
_entity_poly.type
_entity_poly.pdbx_seq_one_letter_code
_entity_poly.pdbx_strand_id
1 'polypeptide(L)'
;MNFKSDNEAPAHPRIIQALIEVNEGFASAYAADGSSMALDTAFSEVFETECRVLPIATGTAANCVSLAELSPPWGAVVCHRQAHIHNDEGGAPEFYTHGAKLAPLAGDYARLHAADVAAFVDAAGVHGVHNVKPSVVSITQATECGTVYRPEEIAALAEVAHQRGLYLHMDGARFANAVAWLDCRPAEITWQAGVDVLSFGATKNGAMTAEAIVVFGKPEWLEGMERRRKRGGHLLSKMRYVSAQLLAML
;
A
#
# COMPACT_ATOMS: atom_id res chain seq x y z
N MET A 1 -20.88 6.66 22.38
CA MET A 1 -19.92 6.89 21.29
C MET A 1 -18.72 6.00 21.52
N ASN A 2 -18.23 5.34 20.48
CA ASN A 2 -17.06 4.45 20.53
C ASN A 2 -15.92 5.13 19.75
N PHE A 3 -14.74 5.28 20.36
CA PHE A 3 -13.57 5.95 19.78
C PHE A 3 -12.32 5.05 19.77
N LYS A 4 -12.50 3.72 19.85
CA LYS A 4 -11.37 2.78 19.88
C LYS A 4 -10.67 2.66 18.53
N SER A 5 -11.45 2.43 17.46
CA SER A 5 -10.91 2.21 16.12
C SER A 5 -11.99 2.43 15.06
N ASP A 6 -11.57 2.96 13.92
CA ASP A 6 -12.32 2.98 12.66
C ASP A 6 -12.61 1.58 12.10
N ASN A 7 -11.83 0.56 12.47
CA ASN A 7 -12.14 -0.84 12.15
C ASN A 7 -13.45 -1.34 12.79
N GLU A 8 -13.98 -0.66 13.81
CA GLU A 8 -15.25 -1.00 14.47
C GLU A 8 -16.46 -0.27 13.83
N ALA A 9 -16.24 0.56 12.81
CA ALA A 9 -17.29 1.29 12.12
C ALA A 9 -18.08 0.36 11.15
N PRO A 10 -19.37 0.64 10.90
CA PRO A 10 -20.12 -0.08 9.89
C PRO A 10 -19.63 0.26 8.47
N ALA A 11 -19.87 -0.64 7.53
CA ALA A 11 -19.69 -0.33 6.12
C ALA A 11 -20.67 0.77 5.66
N HIS A 12 -20.23 1.61 4.73
CA HIS A 12 -21.03 2.71 4.18
C HIS A 12 -22.21 2.15 3.34
N PRO A 13 -23.42 2.74 3.39
CA PRO A 13 -24.59 2.20 2.69
C PRO A 13 -24.41 2.00 1.18
N ARG A 14 -23.67 2.90 0.50
CA ARG A 14 -23.35 2.73 -0.93
C ARG A 14 -22.49 1.49 -1.21
N ILE A 15 -21.65 1.10 -0.25
CA ILE A 15 -20.84 -0.12 -0.36
C ILE A 15 -21.75 -1.35 -0.26
N ILE A 16 -22.68 -1.37 0.70
CA ILE A 16 -23.66 -2.47 0.82
C ILE A 16 -24.51 -2.58 -0.44
N GLN A 17 -24.94 -1.45 -0.99
CA GLN A 17 -25.71 -1.41 -2.22
C GLN A 17 -24.93 -1.97 -3.41
N ALA A 18 -23.65 -1.59 -3.57
CA ALA A 18 -22.79 -2.15 -4.62
C ALA A 18 -22.60 -3.68 -4.48
N LEU A 19 -22.51 -4.19 -3.25
CA LEU A 19 -22.45 -5.64 -2.99
C LEU A 19 -23.74 -6.37 -3.40
N ILE A 20 -24.91 -5.75 -3.20
CA ILE A 20 -26.20 -6.28 -3.64
C ILE A 20 -26.24 -6.34 -5.16
N GLU A 21 -25.83 -5.28 -5.84
CA GLU A 21 -25.83 -5.17 -7.30
C GLU A 21 -24.95 -6.24 -7.96
N VAL A 22 -23.73 -6.46 -7.45
CA VAL A 22 -22.84 -7.50 -8.01
C VAL A 22 -23.20 -8.92 -7.54
N ASN A 23 -24.24 -9.09 -6.74
CA ASN A 23 -24.70 -10.42 -6.29
C ASN A 23 -25.60 -11.13 -7.31
N GLU A 24 -25.96 -10.48 -8.42
CA GLU A 24 -26.77 -11.08 -9.47
C GLU A 24 -25.93 -11.90 -10.46
N GLY A 25 -26.49 -13.02 -10.92
CA GLY A 25 -25.90 -13.85 -11.97
C GLY A 25 -24.51 -14.44 -11.66
N PHE A 26 -23.94 -15.04 -12.71
CA PHE A 26 -22.58 -15.58 -12.69
C PHE A 26 -21.58 -14.54 -13.19
N ALA A 27 -20.37 -14.58 -12.64
CA ALA A 27 -19.25 -13.78 -13.09
C ALA A 27 -17.98 -14.63 -13.09
N SER A 28 -17.02 -14.26 -13.94
CA SER A 28 -15.70 -14.90 -13.98
C SER A 28 -15.01 -14.80 -12.62
N ALA A 29 -14.36 -15.88 -12.21
CA ALA A 29 -13.66 -15.94 -10.94
C ALA A 29 -12.31 -15.20 -10.99
N TYR A 30 -11.70 -15.02 -9.82
CA TYR A 30 -10.28 -14.65 -9.68
C TYR A 30 -9.90 -13.34 -10.41
N ALA A 31 -10.69 -12.29 -10.21
CA ALA A 31 -10.49 -10.94 -10.76
C ALA A 31 -10.63 -10.80 -12.29
N ALA A 32 -11.16 -11.82 -12.97
CA ALA A 32 -11.51 -11.74 -14.39
C ALA A 32 -12.95 -11.24 -14.66
N ASP A 33 -13.66 -10.79 -13.62
CA ASP A 33 -15.00 -10.20 -13.72
C ASP A 33 -14.96 -8.72 -14.10
N GLY A 34 -16.10 -8.20 -14.58
CA GLY A 34 -16.21 -6.82 -15.06
C GLY A 34 -15.88 -5.75 -14.01
N SER A 35 -16.27 -5.93 -12.74
CA SER A 35 -15.93 -4.98 -11.67
C SER A 35 -14.42 -4.95 -11.41
N SER A 36 -13.78 -6.11 -11.41
CA SER A 36 -12.32 -6.20 -11.26
C SER A 36 -11.57 -5.60 -12.45
N MET A 37 -12.03 -5.85 -13.67
CA MET A 37 -11.41 -5.29 -14.89
C MET A 37 -11.58 -3.76 -15.01
N ALA A 38 -12.59 -3.18 -14.37
CA ALA A 38 -12.82 -1.74 -14.39
C ALA A 38 -11.90 -0.96 -13.42
N LEU A 39 -11.21 -1.65 -12.51
CA LEU A 39 -10.40 -0.99 -11.48
C LEU A 39 -9.24 -0.18 -12.07
N ASP A 40 -8.52 -0.72 -13.05
CA ASP A 40 -7.38 -0.04 -13.68
C ASP A 40 -7.82 1.32 -14.24
N THR A 41 -8.94 1.36 -14.97
CA THR A 41 -9.50 2.61 -15.52
C THR A 41 -9.92 3.57 -14.43
N ALA A 42 -10.73 3.11 -13.47
CA ALA A 42 -11.30 3.98 -12.43
C ALA A 42 -10.21 4.60 -11.54
N PHE A 43 -9.21 3.81 -11.14
CA PHE A 43 -8.08 4.32 -10.37
C PHE A 43 -7.19 5.23 -11.23
N SER A 44 -7.01 4.94 -12.51
CA SER A 44 -6.21 5.80 -13.38
C SER A 44 -6.82 7.18 -13.55
N GLU A 45 -8.16 7.29 -13.57
CA GLU A 45 -8.86 8.57 -13.55
C GLU A 45 -8.64 9.32 -12.22
N VAL A 46 -8.76 8.64 -11.08
CA VAL A 46 -8.57 9.23 -9.74
C VAL A 46 -7.14 9.69 -9.49
N PHE A 47 -6.16 8.92 -9.96
CA PHE A 47 -4.74 9.24 -9.79
C PHE A 47 -4.17 10.06 -10.95
N GLU A 48 -4.97 10.40 -11.97
CA GLU A 48 -4.55 11.23 -13.11
C GLU A 48 -3.32 10.65 -13.85
N THR A 49 -3.16 9.32 -13.84
CA THR A 49 -2.08 8.59 -14.52
C THR A 49 -2.51 7.16 -14.78
N GLU A 50 -1.95 6.52 -15.80
CA GLU A 50 -2.09 5.06 -15.94
C GLU A 50 -1.49 4.37 -14.72
N CYS A 51 -2.31 3.56 -14.05
CA CYS A 51 -1.90 2.70 -12.95
C CYS A 51 -2.54 1.33 -13.08
N ARG A 52 -2.00 0.38 -12.33
CA ARG A 52 -2.46 -1.01 -12.34
C ARG A 52 -2.88 -1.42 -10.93
N VAL A 53 -4.03 -2.07 -10.82
CA VAL A 53 -4.71 -2.28 -9.55
C VAL A 53 -4.94 -3.76 -9.29
N LEU A 54 -4.48 -4.23 -8.14
CA LEU A 54 -4.78 -5.57 -7.63
C LEU A 54 -5.72 -5.46 -6.43
N PRO A 55 -7.01 -5.83 -6.56
CA PRO A 55 -7.92 -5.86 -5.41
C PRO A 55 -7.46 -6.93 -4.40
N ILE A 56 -7.54 -6.63 -3.11
CA ILE A 56 -7.10 -7.53 -2.04
C ILE A 56 -7.93 -7.33 -0.77
N ALA A 57 -8.00 -8.34 0.09
CA ALA A 57 -8.98 -8.36 1.19
C ALA A 57 -8.56 -7.55 2.43
N THR A 58 -7.25 -7.41 2.70
CA THR A 58 -6.74 -6.82 3.95
C THR A 58 -5.49 -5.97 3.72
N GLY A 59 -5.30 -4.95 4.57
CA GLY A 59 -4.14 -4.04 4.49
C GLY A 59 -2.81 -4.77 4.69
N THR A 60 -2.73 -5.67 5.69
CA THR A 60 -1.55 -6.52 5.90
C THR A 60 -1.15 -7.27 4.63
N ALA A 61 -2.12 -7.86 3.91
CA ALA A 61 -1.82 -8.56 2.67
C ALA A 61 -1.37 -7.62 1.55
N ALA A 62 -1.98 -6.42 1.47
CA ALA A 62 -1.60 -5.39 0.50
C ALA A 62 -0.13 -4.97 0.69
N ASN A 63 0.24 -4.62 1.93
CA ASN A 63 1.61 -4.28 2.31
C ASN A 63 2.56 -5.43 2.00
N CYS A 64 2.25 -6.64 2.48
CA CYS A 64 3.13 -7.80 2.34
C CYS A 64 3.37 -8.23 0.89
N VAL A 65 2.33 -8.26 0.05
CA VAL A 65 2.49 -8.60 -1.37
C VAL A 65 3.32 -7.55 -2.09
N SER A 66 3.08 -6.27 -1.81
CA SER A 66 3.85 -5.15 -2.38
C SER A 66 5.33 -5.24 -1.99
N LEU A 67 5.62 -5.31 -0.69
CA LEU A 67 7.00 -5.38 -0.18
C LEU A 67 7.74 -6.63 -0.64
N ALA A 68 7.06 -7.77 -0.77
CA ALA A 68 7.68 -9.00 -1.26
C ALA A 68 8.07 -8.94 -2.74
N GLU A 69 7.41 -8.11 -3.55
CA GLU A 69 7.82 -7.86 -4.93
C GLU A 69 9.00 -6.89 -4.99
N LEU A 70 8.96 -5.84 -4.17
CA LEU A 70 9.97 -4.78 -4.17
C LEU A 70 11.28 -5.17 -3.48
N SER A 71 11.24 -6.14 -2.55
CA SER A 71 12.41 -6.53 -1.76
C SER A 71 12.82 -7.99 -1.99
N PRO A 72 14.10 -8.25 -2.32
CA PRO A 72 14.63 -9.61 -2.30
C PRO A 72 14.77 -10.12 -0.85
N PRO A 73 14.95 -11.45 -0.65
CA PRO A 73 15.09 -12.05 0.68
C PRO A 73 16.27 -11.53 1.51
N TRP A 74 17.36 -11.11 0.86
CA TRP A 74 18.52 -10.48 1.51
C TRP A 74 18.40 -8.94 1.62
N GLY A 75 17.27 -8.40 1.19
CA GLY A 75 16.98 -6.98 1.19
C GLY A 75 16.61 -6.44 2.57
N ALA A 76 16.42 -5.13 2.64
CA ALA A 76 15.84 -4.48 3.80
C ALA A 76 14.80 -3.43 3.43
N VAL A 77 13.72 -3.39 4.21
CA VAL A 77 12.65 -2.39 4.11
C VAL A 77 12.86 -1.37 5.22
N VAL A 78 13.23 -0.15 4.83
CA VAL A 78 13.35 0.99 5.75
C VAL A 78 11.95 1.48 6.09
N CYS A 79 11.62 1.57 7.36
CA CYS A 79 10.31 2.02 7.82
C CYS A 79 10.44 2.77 9.14
N HIS A 80 9.37 3.40 9.60
CA HIS A 80 9.36 4.00 10.93
C HIS A 80 9.21 2.92 12.01
N ARG A 81 9.79 3.12 13.20
CA ARG A 81 9.68 2.18 14.34
C ARG A 81 8.26 1.96 14.86
N GLN A 82 7.32 2.82 14.51
CA GLN A 82 5.89 2.69 14.80
C GLN A 82 5.07 2.25 13.59
N ALA A 83 5.72 1.92 12.46
CA ALA A 83 5.02 1.50 11.26
C ALA A 83 4.20 0.24 11.53
N HIS A 84 3.00 0.16 10.93
CA HIS A 84 2.11 -1.00 11.06
C HIS A 84 2.82 -2.30 10.64
N ILE A 85 3.53 -2.27 9.51
CA ILE A 85 4.34 -3.39 9.00
C ILE A 85 5.37 -3.91 10.01
N HIS A 86 5.83 -3.08 10.95
CA HIS A 86 6.79 -3.48 11.97
C HIS A 86 6.12 -3.99 13.26
N ASN A 87 4.97 -3.45 13.64
CA ASN A 87 4.38 -3.67 14.97
C ASN A 87 3.15 -4.57 14.97
N ASP A 88 2.29 -4.46 13.96
CA ASP A 88 0.89 -4.90 14.03
C ASP A 88 0.51 -5.92 12.93
N GLU A 89 1.50 -6.43 12.20
CA GLU A 89 1.30 -7.46 11.17
C GLU A 89 1.78 -8.85 11.58
N GLY A 90 2.16 -9.04 12.84
CA GLY A 90 2.60 -10.35 13.35
C GLY A 90 3.82 -10.93 12.64
N GLY A 91 4.71 -10.07 12.10
CA GLY A 91 5.87 -10.48 11.31
C GLY A 91 5.52 -10.96 9.89
N ALA A 92 4.35 -10.59 9.37
CA ALA A 92 3.94 -10.97 8.02
C ALA A 92 4.90 -10.44 6.92
N PRO A 93 5.45 -9.21 6.97
CA PRO A 93 6.38 -8.76 5.94
C PRO A 93 7.61 -9.66 5.79
N GLU A 94 8.25 -10.04 6.90
CA GLU A 94 9.39 -10.98 6.89
C GLU A 94 8.99 -12.35 6.33
N PHE A 95 7.78 -12.84 6.64
CA PHE A 95 7.26 -14.09 6.07
C PHE A 95 7.08 -14.01 4.54
N TYR A 96 6.41 -12.97 4.03
CA TYR A 96 6.09 -12.81 2.61
C TYR A 96 7.32 -12.50 1.75
N THR A 97 8.25 -11.72 2.28
CA THR A 97 9.52 -11.37 1.62
C THR A 97 10.54 -12.52 1.66
N HIS A 98 10.20 -13.63 2.33
CA HIS A 98 11.10 -14.78 2.57
C HIS A 98 12.37 -14.40 3.34
N GLY A 99 12.25 -13.48 4.29
CA GLY A 99 13.31 -13.13 5.23
C GLY A 99 13.99 -11.78 5.01
N ALA A 100 13.42 -10.89 4.17
CA ALA A 100 13.92 -9.52 4.12
C ALA A 100 13.79 -8.86 5.49
N LYS A 101 14.76 -8.03 5.84
CA LYS A 101 14.82 -7.41 7.17
C LYS A 101 14.00 -6.12 7.20
N LEU A 102 13.13 -5.94 8.20
CA LEU A 102 12.63 -4.61 8.54
C LEU A 102 13.71 -3.79 9.24
N ALA A 103 13.94 -2.57 8.78
CA ALA A 103 14.94 -1.63 9.30
C ALA A 103 14.22 -0.38 9.86
N PRO A 104 13.72 -0.44 11.11
CA PRO A 104 13.00 0.66 11.71
C PRO A 104 13.94 1.83 12.04
N LEU A 105 13.56 3.03 11.64
CA LEU A 105 14.16 4.30 12.04
C LEU A 105 13.24 5.04 13.01
N ALA A 106 13.83 5.91 13.84
CA ALA A 106 13.08 6.82 14.69
C ALA A 106 12.65 8.07 13.92
N GLY A 107 11.72 8.81 14.51
CA GLY A 107 11.23 10.08 14.01
C GLY A 107 10.02 10.52 14.83
N ASP A 108 9.67 11.79 14.74
CA ASP A 108 8.55 12.33 15.49
C ASP A 108 7.23 12.03 14.77
N TYR A 109 6.20 11.71 15.54
CA TYR A 109 4.83 11.46 15.06
C TYR A 109 4.71 10.38 13.99
N ALA A 110 5.54 9.34 14.10
CA ALA A 110 5.61 8.27 13.11
C ALA A 110 6.00 8.71 11.70
N ARG A 111 6.79 9.80 11.59
CA ARG A 111 7.32 10.29 10.32
C ARG A 111 8.82 10.05 10.18
N LEU A 112 9.25 9.57 9.02
CA LEU A 112 10.64 9.48 8.61
C LEU A 112 11.13 10.85 8.11
N HIS A 113 12.37 11.19 8.40
CA HIS A 113 13.04 12.32 7.75
C HIS A 113 13.97 11.82 6.64
N ALA A 114 13.97 12.51 5.50
CA ALA A 114 14.78 12.14 4.34
C ALA A 114 16.28 12.06 4.68
N ALA A 115 16.79 12.94 5.54
CA ALA A 115 18.18 12.92 5.97
C ALA A 115 18.53 11.65 6.77
N ASP A 116 17.64 11.17 7.63
CA ASP A 116 17.85 9.95 8.42
C ASP A 116 17.82 8.70 7.53
N VAL A 117 16.91 8.68 6.55
CA VAL A 117 16.85 7.62 5.54
C VAL A 117 18.13 7.61 4.71
N ALA A 118 18.58 8.78 4.23
CA ALA A 118 19.81 8.89 3.45
C ALA A 118 21.03 8.38 4.24
N ALA A 119 21.20 8.84 5.49
CA ALA A 119 22.28 8.41 6.35
C ALA A 119 22.27 6.90 6.61
N PHE A 120 21.08 6.32 6.85
CA PHE A 120 20.94 4.88 7.03
C PHE A 120 21.34 4.10 5.78
N VAL A 121 20.84 4.50 4.61
CA VAL A 121 21.11 3.78 3.35
C VAL A 121 22.58 3.92 2.95
N ASP A 122 23.19 5.10 3.13
CA ASP A 122 24.60 5.34 2.82
C ASP A 122 25.55 4.57 3.77
N ALA A 123 25.14 4.33 5.02
CA ALA A 123 25.85 3.49 5.96
C ALA A 123 25.58 1.98 5.74
N ALA A 124 24.54 1.62 4.99
CA ALA A 124 24.24 0.23 4.67
C ALA A 124 25.19 -0.31 3.59
N GLY A 125 25.54 -1.59 3.67
CA GLY A 125 26.41 -2.22 2.66
C GLY A 125 27.90 -1.89 2.78
N VAL A 126 28.34 -1.17 3.82
CA VAL A 126 29.78 -0.85 4.06
C VAL A 126 30.63 -2.12 4.15
N HIS A 127 30.09 -3.22 4.69
CA HIS A 127 30.74 -4.53 4.73
C HIS A 127 30.30 -5.44 3.58
N GLY A 128 29.86 -4.87 2.46
CA GLY A 128 29.48 -5.58 1.24
C GLY A 128 28.39 -6.64 1.47
N VAL A 129 28.64 -7.86 1.00
CA VAL A 129 27.70 -9.00 1.06
C VAL A 129 27.33 -9.45 2.47
N HIS A 130 28.06 -8.99 3.50
CA HIS A 130 27.74 -9.31 4.90
C HIS A 130 26.58 -8.48 5.46
N ASN A 131 26.24 -7.35 4.82
CA ASN A 131 25.13 -6.52 5.24
C ASN A 131 23.90 -6.76 4.37
N VAL A 132 22.73 -6.51 4.97
CA VAL A 132 21.50 -6.37 4.18
C VAL A 132 21.63 -5.20 3.22
N LYS A 133 21.01 -5.32 2.06
CA LYS A 133 20.95 -4.24 1.07
C LYS A 133 19.57 -3.59 1.11
N PRO A 134 19.43 -2.34 1.58
CA PRO A 134 18.16 -1.63 1.50
C PRO A 134 17.62 -1.64 0.07
N SER A 135 16.33 -1.94 -0.07
CA SER A 135 15.64 -2.11 -1.35
C SER A 135 14.38 -1.25 -1.42
N VAL A 136 13.78 -0.95 -0.27
CA VAL A 136 12.49 -0.26 -0.19
C VAL A 136 12.49 0.70 1.00
N VAL A 137 11.91 1.89 0.81
CA VAL A 137 11.43 2.74 1.88
C VAL A 137 9.92 2.60 1.95
N SER A 138 9.37 2.35 3.14
CA SER A 138 7.93 2.26 3.38
C SER A 138 7.49 3.36 4.33
N ILE A 139 6.54 4.19 3.88
CA ILE A 139 5.88 5.22 4.68
C ILE A 139 4.40 4.93 4.87
N THR A 140 3.79 5.45 5.93
CA THR A 140 2.35 5.31 6.20
C THR A 140 1.68 6.68 6.06
N GLN A 141 0.56 6.76 5.32
CA GLN A 141 -0.14 8.00 5.03
C GLN A 141 -1.67 7.84 5.16
N ALA A 142 -2.34 8.46 6.13
CA ALA A 142 -1.79 9.14 7.31
C ALA A 142 -1.05 8.17 8.26
N THR A 143 -0.12 8.68 9.08
CA THR A 143 0.69 7.87 9.99
C THR A 143 -0.13 7.20 11.09
N GLU A 144 0.48 6.24 11.78
CA GLU A 144 -0.11 5.55 12.94
C GLU A 144 -0.41 6.51 14.11
N CYS A 145 0.23 7.69 14.13
CA CYS A 145 -0.05 8.77 15.07
C CYS A 145 -1.11 9.77 14.58
N GLY A 146 -1.73 9.54 13.42
CA GLY A 146 -2.73 10.44 12.84
C GLY A 146 -2.16 11.73 12.27
N THR A 147 -0.85 11.78 11.98
CA THR A 147 -0.23 12.90 11.26
C THR A 147 -0.08 12.59 9.78
N VAL A 148 0.22 13.60 8.98
CA VAL A 148 0.24 13.50 7.52
C VAL A 148 1.59 13.98 7.01
N TYR A 149 2.14 13.31 6.00
CA TYR A 149 3.23 13.86 5.21
C TYR A 149 2.67 14.77 4.13
N ARG A 150 3.28 15.94 3.94
CA ARG A 150 2.98 16.83 2.82
C ARG A 150 3.63 16.33 1.52
N PRO A 151 3.14 16.76 0.34
CA PRO A 151 3.73 16.38 -0.95
C PRO A 151 5.26 16.53 -1.00
N GLU A 152 5.79 17.64 -0.49
CA GLU A 152 7.24 17.93 -0.48
C GLU A 152 8.03 17.00 0.45
N GLU A 153 7.43 16.54 1.55
CA GLU A 153 8.07 15.59 2.48
C GLU A 153 8.13 14.18 1.86
N ILE A 154 7.08 13.78 1.14
CA ILE A 154 7.03 12.52 0.40
C ILE A 154 8.06 12.56 -0.75
N ALA A 155 8.08 13.66 -1.51
CA ALA A 155 9.02 13.85 -2.62
C ALA A 155 10.49 13.79 -2.17
N ALA A 156 10.82 14.39 -1.02
CA ALA A 156 12.16 14.32 -0.47
C ALA A 156 12.58 12.88 -0.08
N LEU A 157 11.64 12.08 0.44
CA LEU A 157 11.88 10.66 0.74
C LEU A 157 12.03 9.82 -0.53
N ALA A 158 11.18 10.06 -1.54
CA ALA A 158 11.26 9.41 -2.83
C ALA A 158 12.59 9.72 -3.52
N GLU A 159 13.01 10.98 -3.54
CA GLU A 159 14.29 11.40 -4.13
C GLU A 159 15.46 10.65 -3.49
N VAL A 160 15.50 10.58 -2.16
CA VAL A 160 16.54 9.82 -1.43
C VAL A 160 16.52 8.34 -1.81
N ALA A 161 15.35 7.73 -1.88
CA ALA A 161 15.19 6.32 -2.23
C ALA A 161 15.64 6.04 -3.67
N HIS A 162 15.09 6.77 -4.64
CA HIS A 162 15.33 6.56 -6.06
C HIS A 162 16.78 6.85 -6.47
N GLN A 163 17.41 7.90 -5.92
CA GLN A 163 18.83 8.19 -6.17
C GLN A 163 19.76 7.04 -5.74
N ARG A 164 19.30 6.20 -4.79
CA ARG A 164 20.04 5.05 -4.27
C ARG A 164 19.55 3.71 -4.83
N GLY A 165 18.63 3.75 -5.80
CA GLY A 165 18.07 2.57 -6.44
C GLY A 165 17.12 1.76 -5.55
N LEU A 166 16.53 2.40 -4.53
CA LEU A 166 15.43 1.85 -3.74
C LEU A 166 14.10 2.30 -4.35
N TYR A 167 13.01 1.63 -3.95
CA TYR A 167 11.64 2.04 -4.27
C TYR A 167 10.94 2.67 -3.06
N LEU A 168 9.87 3.43 -3.31
CA LEU A 168 9.00 3.98 -2.29
C LEU A 168 7.63 3.28 -2.28
N HIS A 169 7.35 2.58 -1.19
CA HIS A 169 6.05 2.02 -0.87
C HIS A 169 5.30 2.95 0.09
N MET A 170 3.98 3.08 -0.10
CA MET A 170 3.08 3.79 0.80
C MET A 170 2.02 2.83 1.35
N ASP A 171 1.99 2.66 2.67
CA ASP A 171 0.82 2.13 3.38
C ASP A 171 -0.23 3.24 3.48
N GLY A 172 -1.30 3.08 2.71
CA GLY A 172 -2.41 4.02 2.61
C GLY A 172 -3.66 3.55 3.37
N ALA A 173 -3.53 2.83 4.49
CA ALA A 173 -4.67 2.36 5.27
C ALA A 173 -5.68 3.47 5.65
N ARG A 174 -5.21 4.72 5.73
CA ARG A 174 -5.99 5.94 5.95
C ARG A 174 -5.71 7.02 4.89
N PHE A 175 -5.50 6.59 3.65
CA PHE A 175 -5.14 7.50 2.56
C PHE A 175 -6.19 8.59 2.34
N ALA A 176 -7.48 8.23 2.36
CA ALA A 176 -8.58 9.18 2.20
C ALA A 176 -8.57 10.29 3.27
N ASN A 177 -8.19 9.99 4.52
CA ASN A 177 -8.08 10.98 5.58
C ASN A 177 -6.95 11.99 5.29
N ALA A 178 -5.81 11.52 4.77
CA ALA A 178 -4.69 12.38 4.41
C ALA A 178 -5.05 13.31 3.24
N VAL A 179 -5.68 12.77 2.19
CA VAL A 179 -6.18 13.54 1.03
C VAL A 179 -7.15 14.64 1.51
N ALA A 180 -8.14 14.26 2.32
CA ALA A 180 -9.15 15.21 2.81
C ALA A 180 -8.55 16.29 3.74
N TRP A 181 -7.56 15.94 4.57
CA TRP A 181 -6.91 16.91 5.45
C TRP A 181 -5.98 17.87 4.69
N LEU A 182 -5.26 17.38 3.69
CA LEU A 182 -4.39 18.21 2.85
C LEU A 182 -5.15 19.07 1.85
N ASP A 183 -6.41 18.72 1.57
CA ASP A 183 -7.20 19.32 0.49
C ASP A 183 -6.45 19.26 -0.85
N CYS A 184 -5.90 18.08 -1.15
CA CYS A 184 -5.08 17.83 -2.34
C CYS A 184 -5.68 16.75 -3.24
N ARG A 185 -5.14 16.60 -4.45
CA ARG A 185 -5.47 15.50 -5.36
C ARG A 185 -4.69 14.25 -4.95
N PRO A 186 -5.25 13.04 -5.10
CA PRO A 186 -4.54 11.78 -4.81
C PRO A 186 -3.18 11.65 -5.52
N ALA A 187 -3.08 12.18 -6.74
CA ALA A 187 -1.85 12.20 -7.53
C ALA A 187 -0.68 12.92 -6.83
N GLU A 188 -0.99 14.04 -6.13
CA GLU A 188 0.00 14.95 -5.56
C GLU A 188 0.76 14.36 -4.37
N ILE A 189 0.17 13.39 -3.69
CA ILE A 189 0.79 12.67 -2.57
C ILE A 189 1.12 11.21 -2.89
N THR A 190 1.12 10.85 -4.17
CA THR A 190 1.51 9.51 -4.63
C THR A 190 2.56 9.60 -5.72
N TRP A 191 2.23 9.29 -6.97
CA TRP A 191 3.21 9.15 -8.04
C TRP A 191 3.89 10.48 -8.40
N GLN A 192 3.20 11.62 -8.28
CA GLN A 192 3.82 12.93 -8.51
C GLN A 192 4.87 13.26 -7.44
N ALA A 193 4.71 12.70 -6.24
CA ALA A 193 5.68 12.76 -5.16
C ALA A 193 6.64 11.55 -5.16
N GLY A 194 6.61 10.70 -6.19
CA GLY A 194 7.55 9.58 -6.37
C GLY A 194 7.19 8.27 -5.65
N VAL A 195 5.94 8.07 -5.21
CA VAL A 195 5.49 6.75 -4.72
C VAL A 195 5.39 5.76 -5.88
N ASP A 196 6.01 4.59 -5.73
CA ASP A 196 5.99 3.52 -6.74
C ASP A 196 4.78 2.58 -6.56
N VAL A 197 4.45 2.25 -5.30
CA VAL A 197 3.35 1.35 -4.95
C VAL A 197 2.58 1.88 -3.74
N LEU A 198 1.26 1.93 -3.85
CA LEU A 198 0.34 2.30 -2.78
C LEU A 198 -0.51 1.10 -2.36
N SER A 199 -0.52 0.80 -1.06
CA SER A 199 -1.53 -0.05 -0.43
C SER A 199 -2.74 0.82 -0.04
N PHE A 200 -3.68 1.00 -0.96
CA PHE A 200 -4.84 1.88 -0.82
C PHE A 200 -5.88 1.25 0.11
N GLY A 201 -6.12 1.92 1.23
CA GLY A 201 -7.03 1.50 2.29
C GLY A 201 -8.49 1.91 2.05
N ALA A 202 -9.41 0.95 1.90
CA ALA A 202 -10.86 1.23 1.83
C ALA A 202 -11.64 0.68 3.03
N THR A 203 -11.18 -0.39 3.70
CA THR A 203 -11.90 -0.96 4.87
C THR A 203 -12.11 0.07 5.97
N LYS A 204 -11.08 0.84 6.33
CA LYS A 204 -11.16 1.88 7.36
C LYS A 204 -11.95 3.13 6.92
N ASN A 205 -12.30 3.22 5.64
CA ASN A 205 -13.07 4.33 5.07
C ASN A 205 -14.50 3.91 4.68
N GLY A 206 -14.99 2.78 5.19
CA GLY A 206 -16.37 2.33 5.03
C GLY A 206 -16.56 1.13 4.11
N ALA A 207 -15.50 0.52 3.56
CA ALA A 207 -15.62 -0.80 2.95
C ALA A 207 -15.76 -1.90 4.03
N MET A 208 -16.30 -3.06 3.66
CA MET A 208 -16.43 -4.21 4.57
C MET A 208 -15.11 -4.98 4.68
N THR A 209 -14.55 -5.38 3.54
CA THR A 209 -13.26 -6.09 3.44
C THR A 209 -12.68 -5.86 2.04
N ALA A 210 -12.09 -4.69 1.81
CA ALA A 210 -11.50 -4.38 0.51
C ALA A 210 -10.37 -3.36 0.67
N GLU A 211 -9.26 -3.65 0.01
CA GLU A 211 -8.11 -2.78 -0.21
C GLU A 211 -7.65 -2.94 -1.66
N ALA A 212 -6.76 -2.07 -2.12
CA ALA A 212 -6.14 -2.15 -3.44
C ALA A 212 -4.62 -1.99 -3.34
N ILE A 213 -3.87 -2.81 -4.08
CA ILE A 213 -2.48 -2.50 -4.39
C ILE A 213 -2.49 -1.72 -5.71
N VAL A 214 -2.03 -0.48 -5.68
CA VAL A 214 -1.95 0.41 -6.85
C VAL A 214 -0.49 0.57 -7.23
N VAL A 215 -0.14 0.19 -8.46
CA VAL A 215 1.23 0.25 -9.00
C VAL A 215 1.33 1.37 -10.02
N PHE A 216 2.29 2.28 -9.84
CA PHE A 216 2.53 3.42 -10.72
C PHE A 216 3.74 3.15 -11.62
N GLY A 217 3.58 3.26 -12.94
CA GLY A 217 4.69 3.26 -13.91
C GLY A 217 5.51 1.97 -14.04
N LYS A 218 5.11 0.86 -13.41
CA LYS A 218 5.87 -0.42 -13.32
C LYS A 218 5.02 -1.66 -13.62
N PRO A 219 4.41 -1.77 -14.82
CA PRO A 219 3.54 -2.90 -15.15
C PRO A 219 4.24 -4.27 -15.09
N GLU A 220 5.57 -4.31 -15.20
CA GLU A 220 6.37 -5.55 -15.12
C GLU A 220 6.27 -6.25 -13.75
N TRP A 221 5.91 -5.55 -12.67
CA TRP A 221 5.77 -6.13 -11.34
C TRP A 221 4.48 -6.92 -11.13
N LEU A 222 3.49 -6.71 -12.00
CA LEU A 222 2.16 -7.29 -11.80
C LEU A 222 2.16 -8.81 -11.83
N GLU A 223 2.96 -9.43 -12.70
CA GLU A 223 3.00 -10.89 -12.74
C GLU A 223 3.49 -11.47 -11.40
N GLY A 224 4.55 -10.87 -10.83
CA GLY A 224 5.10 -11.24 -9.54
C GLY A 224 4.10 -11.03 -8.40
N MET A 225 3.47 -9.86 -8.36
CA MET A 225 2.45 -9.51 -7.36
C MET A 225 1.22 -10.43 -7.46
N GLU A 226 0.74 -10.78 -8.65
CA GLU A 226 -0.38 -11.71 -8.85
C GLU A 226 -0.05 -13.12 -8.33
N ARG A 227 1.14 -13.62 -8.67
CA ARG A 227 1.62 -14.93 -8.17
C ARG A 227 1.72 -14.93 -6.65
N ARG A 228 2.21 -13.85 -6.04
CA ARG A 228 2.31 -13.68 -4.57
C ARG A 228 0.94 -13.56 -3.93
N ARG A 229 0.01 -12.78 -4.50
CA ARG A 229 -1.38 -12.67 -4.06
C ARG A 229 -2.07 -14.03 -4.07
N LYS A 230 -1.89 -14.82 -5.13
CA LYS A 230 -2.41 -16.20 -5.20
C LYS A 230 -1.75 -17.10 -4.17
N ARG A 231 -0.42 -17.09 -4.08
CA ARG A 231 0.35 -17.97 -3.17
C ARG A 231 0.06 -17.66 -1.70
N GLY A 232 -0.16 -16.40 -1.36
CA GLY A 232 -0.58 -15.96 -0.02
C GLY A 232 -2.05 -16.24 0.30
N GLY A 233 -2.82 -16.83 -0.62
CA GLY A 233 -4.24 -17.13 -0.39
C GLY A 233 -5.18 -15.93 -0.50
N HIS A 234 -4.70 -14.80 -1.06
CA HIS A 234 -5.45 -13.55 -1.15
C HIS A 234 -6.09 -13.29 -2.51
N LEU A 235 -5.93 -14.22 -3.48
CA LEU A 235 -6.74 -14.23 -4.70
C LEU A 235 -8.06 -14.97 -4.43
N LEU A 236 -9.07 -14.23 -3.95
CA LEU A 236 -10.38 -14.80 -3.62
C LEU A 236 -11.08 -15.31 -4.90
N SER A 237 -11.93 -16.34 -4.75
CA SER A 237 -12.66 -16.87 -5.91
C SER A 237 -13.62 -15.84 -6.51
N LYS A 238 -14.31 -15.06 -5.66
CA LYS A 238 -15.33 -14.10 -6.06
C LYS A 238 -14.83 -12.66 -5.89
N MET A 239 -13.80 -12.28 -6.64
CA MET A 239 -13.18 -10.95 -6.52
C MET A 239 -14.14 -9.79 -6.82
N ARG A 240 -15.19 -10.01 -7.61
CA ARG A 240 -16.26 -9.02 -7.85
C ARG A 240 -16.72 -8.28 -6.60
N TYR A 241 -16.83 -8.95 -5.45
CA TYR A 241 -17.27 -8.32 -4.20
C TYR A 241 -16.19 -7.42 -3.59
N VAL A 242 -14.90 -7.73 -3.74
CA VAL A 242 -13.83 -6.81 -3.29
C VAL A 242 -13.79 -5.61 -4.23
N SER A 243 -13.77 -5.86 -5.53
CA SER A 243 -13.66 -4.83 -6.56
C SER A 243 -14.85 -3.86 -6.57
N ALA A 244 -16.08 -4.35 -6.37
CA ALA A 244 -17.27 -3.49 -6.29
C ALA A 244 -17.21 -2.50 -5.12
N GLN A 245 -16.66 -2.91 -3.97
CA GLN A 245 -16.48 -2.01 -2.83
C GLN A 245 -15.49 -0.90 -3.17
N LEU A 246 -14.40 -1.22 -3.85
CA LEU A 246 -13.40 -0.24 -4.28
C LEU A 246 -13.99 0.75 -5.29
N LEU A 247 -14.71 0.27 -6.30
CA LEU A 247 -15.37 1.13 -7.29
C LEU A 247 -16.41 2.06 -6.66
N ALA A 248 -17.16 1.58 -5.66
CA ALA A 248 -18.16 2.40 -4.98
C ALA A 248 -17.55 3.40 -3.97
N MET A 249 -16.26 3.28 -3.66
CA MET A 249 -15.51 4.19 -2.79
C MET A 249 -15.01 5.43 -3.54
N LEU A 250 -14.66 5.27 -4.82
CA LEU A 250 -14.20 6.34 -5.71
C LEU A 250 -15.36 7.26 -6.12
#